data_AF-A0A7S3H0E9-F1
#
_entry.id   AF-A0A7S3H0E9-F1
#
_cell.length_a   1.000
_cell.length_b   1.000
_cell.length_c   1.000
_cell.angle_alpha   90.00
_cell.angle_beta   90.00
_cell.angle_gamma   90.00
#
_symmetry.space_group_name_H-M   'P 1'
#
loop_
_entity.id
_entity.type
_entity.pdbx_description
1 polymer ?
#
loop_
_entity_poly.entity_id
_entity_poly.type
_entity_poly.pdbx_seq_one_letter_code
_entity_poly.pdbx_strand_id
1 'polypeptide(L)'
;RTAELECIHSTSITLHQLKQFVHAKHQLDNYLKNSDETDLRNLSNAAKTVSELEKLLTNAPLLEIKLVADCASQVKVFGKNIRLLAQDRLLASIQEKNQASIANSLQVFYNLESLPEIILLVVDSTVKRTVDGSKAALDIEAVHSLLSQAQQGDTGAGALGAGVAAASAMAPMSATKKPAGAAAATGGIGAGTVAQVRNAIREVAHVWTSLVHEMALQIHVLQRVVAKKEDPAAHEKFTSVLQRLGAGKSLSGAQSHHQKSHHHHPHHQQQQTTNSLLSRGLLLELFWHRLADALQEVANDKVRAFTAASTRAYPYIRRAAVEMLQDLRGWTETEKGASGLRGMSLRDPLVDDFSSAGIDGAEVEDFDDESNGGSNGSGTGGGMFGSLL
;
A
#
# COMPACT_ATOMS: atom_id res chain seq x y z
N ARG A 1 39.78 -21.19 -38.56
CA ARG A 1 39.08 -22.32 -37.88
C ARG A 1 38.58 -21.94 -36.48
N THR A 2 39.36 -21.31 -35.59
CA THR A 2 38.84 -20.87 -34.27
C THR A 2 37.79 -19.75 -34.38
N ALA A 3 38.02 -18.76 -35.24
CA ALA A 3 37.07 -17.64 -35.44
C ALA A 3 35.69 -18.08 -36.00
N GLU A 4 35.66 -19.10 -36.87
CA GLU A 4 34.40 -19.63 -37.41
C GLU A 4 33.59 -20.34 -36.31
N LEU A 5 34.26 -21.10 -35.44
CA LEU A 5 33.61 -21.76 -34.30
C LEU A 5 33.07 -20.74 -33.30
N GLU A 6 33.82 -19.69 -32.99
CA GLU A 6 33.36 -18.60 -32.12
C GLU A 6 32.15 -17.87 -32.71
N CYS A 7 32.16 -17.60 -34.02
CA CYS A 7 31.03 -16.98 -34.73
C CYS A 7 29.76 -17.86 -34.68
N ILE A 8 29.91 -19.16 -34.95
CA ILE A 8 28.80 -20.13 -34.87
C ILE A 8 28.27 -20.20 -33.43
N HIS A 9 29.16 -20.24 -32.44
CA HIS A 9 28.78 -20.32 -31.03
C HIS A 9 28.02 -19.05 -30.59
N SER A 10 28.52 -17.86 -30.92
CA SER A 10 27.84 -16.59 -30.62
C SER A 10 26.47 -16.52 -31.28
N THR A 11 26.38 -16.89 -32.56
CA THR A 11 25.11 -16.92 -33.30
C THR A 11 24.11 -17.88 -32.65
N SER A 12 24.57 -19.07 -32.24
CA SER A 12 23.74 -20.06 -31.56
C SER A 12 23.18 -19.54 -30.22
N ILE A 13 24.01 -18.86 -29.42
CA ILE A 13 23.57 -18.22 -28.17
C ILE A 13 22.51 -17.15 -28.44
N THR A 14 22.74 -16.25 -29.41
CA THR A 14 21.77 -15.20 -29.75
C THR A 14 20.46 -15.77 -30.26
N LEU A 15 20.48 -16.81 -31.09
CA LEU A 15 19.27 -17.49 -31.56
C LEU A 15 18.50 -18.16 -30.40
N HIS A 16 19.21 -18.77 -29.46
CA HIS A 16 18.58 -19.36 -28.28
C HIS A 16 17.91 -18.30 -27.40
N GLN A 17 18.59 -17.18 -27.15
CA GLN A 17 18.03 -16.05 -26.40
C GLN A 17 16.84 -15.41 -27.11
N LEU A 18 16.89 -15.28 -28.45
CA LEU A 18 15.76 -14.77 -29.25
C LEU A 18 14.56 -15.71 -29.15
N LYS A 19 14.76 -17.02 -29.23
CA LYS A 19 13.70 -18.02 -29.05
C LYS A 19 13.06 -17.90 -27.67
N GLN A 20 13.86 -17.78 -26.61
CA GLN A 20 13.37 -17.57 -25.25
C GLN A 20 12.57 -16.27 -25.14
N PHE A 21 13.05 -15.17 -25.72
CA PHE A 21 12.37 -13.88 -25.71
C PHE A 21 11.00 -13.95 -26.40
N VAL A 22 10.92 -14.54 -27.59
CA VAL A 22 9.66 -14.69 -28.34
C VAL A 22 8.67 -15.55 -27.56
N HIS A 23 9.14 -16.64 -26.94
CA HIS A 23 8.29 -17.50 -26.13
C HIS A 23 7.73 -16.77 -24.89
N ALA A 24 8.59 -16.08 -24.14
CA ALA A 24 8.19 -15.30 -22.97
C ALA A 24 7.23 -14.17 -23.35
N LYS A 25 7.46 -13.48 -24.48
CA LYS A 25 6.53 -12.47 -24.99
C LYS A 25 5.15 -13.07 -25.29
N HIS A 26 5.12 -14.21 -25.97
CA HIS A 26 3.86 -14.86 -26.29
C HIS A 26 3.08 -15.26 -25.03
N GLN A 27 3.78 -15.76 -23.99
CA GLN A 27 3.16 -16.03 -22.69
C GLN A 27 2.60 -14.76 -22.04
N LEU A 28 3.35 -13.65 -22.07
CA LEU A 28 2.88 -12.38 -21.54
C LEU A 28 1.61 -11.90 -22.26
N ASP A 29 1.58 -11.99 -23.59
CA ASP A 29 0.39 -11.64 -24.38
C ASP A 29 -0.81 -12.53 -24.01
N ASN A 30 -0.60 -13.81 -23.72
CA ASN A 30 -1.65 -14.73 -23.28
C ASN A 30 -2.16 -14.37 -21.87
N TYR A 31 -1.27 -14.03 -20.93
CA TYR A 31 -1.69 -13.56 -19.61
C TYR A 31 -2.50 -12.28 -19.70
N LEU A 32 -2.14 -11.34 -20.57
CA LEU A 32 -2.86 -10.09 -20.74
C LEU A 32 -4.24 -10.29 -21.39
N LYS A 33 -4.36 -11.19 -22.36
CA LYS A 33 -5.65 -11.51 -23.00
C LYS A 33 -6.63 -12.19 -22.05
N ASN A 34 -6.11 -13.00 -21.13
CA ASN A 34 -6.91 -13.79 -20.18
C ASN A 34 -7.01 -13.13 -18.80
N SER A 35 -6.37 -11.97 -18.59
CA SER A 35 -6.39 -11.26 -17.32
C SER A 35 -7.69 -10.50 -17.20
N ASP A 36 -8.69 -11.13 -16.58
CA ASP A 36 -9.71 -10.34 -15.87
C ASP A 36 -8.97 -9.44 -14.87
N GLU A 37 -9.28 -8.15 -14.84
CA GLU A 37 -8.61 -7.14 -13.99
C GLU A 37 -8.64 -7.48 -12.48
N THR A 38 -9.38 -8.52 -12.09
CA THR A 38 -9.58 -9.02 -10.73
C THR A 38 -8.62 -10.13 -10.32
N ASP A 39 -7.99 -10.87 -11.23
CA ASP A 39 -7.17 -12.04 -10.86
C ASP A 39 -5.69 -11.69 -10.62
N LEU A 40 -5.35 -11.53 -9.33
CA LEU A 40 -3.97 -11.30 -8.88
C LEU A 40 -3.01 -12.45 -9.18
N ARG A 41 -3.50 -13.69 -9.39
CA ARG A 41 -2.63 -14.84 -9.69
C ARG A 41 -2.03 -14.72 -11.08
N ASN A 42 -2.85 -14.35 -12.06
CA ASN A 42 -2.39 -14.08 -13.42
C ASN A 42 -1.42 -12.90 -13.45
N LEU A 43 -1.69 -11.87 -12.66
CA LEU A 43 -0.81 -10.70 -12.54
C LEU A 43 0.59 -11.07 -12.00
N SER A 44 0.66 -11.98 -11.02
CA SER A 44 1.94 -12.48 -10.48
C SER A 44 2.76 -13.24 -11.53
N ASN A 45 2.11 -14.09 -12.34
CA ASN A 45 2.79 -14.80 -13.41
C ASN A 45 3.25 -13.86 -14.53
N ALA A 46 2.39 -12.93 -14.95
CA ALA A 46 2.74 -11.90 -15.93
C ALA A 46 3.94 -11.06 -15.46
N ALA A 47 3.97 -10.68 -14.19
CA ALA A 47 5.08 -9.97 -13.56
C ALA A 47 6.41 -10.75 -13.62
N LYS A 48 6.36 -12.06 -13.40
CA LYS A 48 7.53 -12.93 -13.53
C LYS A 48 8.04 -12.95 -14.98
N THR A 49 7.14 -13.14 -15.95
CA THR A 49 7.48 -13.13 -17.37
C THR A 49 8.05 -11.76 -17.82
N VAL A 50 7.51 -10.65 -17.30
CA VAL A 50 8.05 -9.30 -17.55
C VAL A 50 9.47 -9.16 -16.99
N SER A 51 9.74 -9.64 -15.77
CA SER A 51 11.08 -9.59 -15.17
C SER A 51 12.09 -10.41 -15.97
N GLU A 52 11.70 -11.60 -16.45
CA GLU A 52 12.52 -12.42 -17.34
C GLU A 52 12.81 -11.71 -18.68
N LEU A 53 11.80 -11.07 -19.28
CA LEU A 53 11.97 -10.26 -20.49
C LEU A 53 12.88 -9.05 -20.25
N GLU A 54 12.70 -8.32 -19.15
CA GLU A 54 13.55 -7.18 -18.76
C GLU A 54 15.01 -7.63 -18.59
N LYS A 55 15.26 -8.81 -17.98
CA LYS A 55 16.60 -9.41 -17.89
C LYS A 55 17.19 -9.77 -19.24
N LEU A 56 16.41 -10.42 -20.12
CA LEU A 56 16.87 -10.74 -21.47
C LEU A 56 17.23 -9.47 -22.27
N LEU A 57 16.47 -8.39 -22.09
CA LEU A 57 16.71 -7.09 -22.73
C LEU A 57 17.95 -6.36 -22.20
N THR A 58 18.55 -6.77 -21.08
CA THR A 58 19.85 -6.22 -20.64
C THR A 58 21.01 -6.69 -21.51
N ASN A 59 20.83 -7.76 -22.31
CA ASN A 59 21.85 -8.24 -23.24
C ASN A 59 21.90 -7.34 -24.49
N ALA A 60 22.96 -6.54 -24.60
CA ALA A 60 23.21 -5.64 -25.73
C ALA A 60 22.98 -6.24 -27.14
N PRO A 61 23.46 -7.45 -27.49
CA PRO A 61 23.31 -7.97 -28.86
C PRO A 61 21.86 -8.24 -29.27
N LEU A 62 20.94 -8.47 -28.32
CA LEU A 62 19.53 -8.69 -28.66
C LEU A 62 18.83 -7.38 -29.04
N LEU A 63 19.25 -6.25 -28.47
CA LEU A 63 18.65 -4.94 -28.72
C LEU A 63 18.92 -4.40 -30.12
N GLU A 64 19.98 -4.88 -30.79
CA GLU A 64 20.29 -4.52 -32.18
C GLU A 64 19.29 -5.09 -33.19
N ILE A 65 18.54 -6.13 -32.80
CA ILE A 65 17.48 -6.71 -33.62
C ILE A 65 16.25 -5.80 -33.55
N LYS A 66 15.90 -5.16 -34.67
CA LYS A 66 14.77 -4.21 -34.77
C LYS A 66 13.47 -4.71 -34.13
N LEU A 67 13.11 -5.98 -34.37
CA LEU A 67 11.91 -6.59 -33.79
C LEU A 67 11.94 -6.61 -32.25
N VAL A 68 13.11 -6.91 -31.66
CA VAL A 68 13.29 -6.94 -30.20
C VAL A 68 13.22 -5.52 -29.63
N ALA A 69 13.82 -4.53 -30.32
CA ALA A 69 13.75 -3.13 -29.92
C ALA A 69 12.30 -2.60 -29.88
N ASP A 70 11.50 -2.91 -30.91
CA ASP A 70 10.07 -2.54 -30.96
C ASP A 70 9.31 -3.18 -29.79
N CYS A 71 9.57 -4.47 -29.50
CA CYS A 71 8.98 -5.20 -28.39
C CYS A 71 9.42 -4.68 -27.01
N ALA A 72 10.65 -4.20 -26.88
CA ALA A 72 11.20 -3.71 -25.61
C ALA A 72 10.40 -2.52 -25.05
N SER A 73 9.93 -1.63 -25.94
CA SER A 73 9.07 -0.52 -25.54
C SER A 73 7.74 -1.00 -24.96
N GLN A 74 7.12 -2.01 -25.58
CA GLN A 74 5.87 -2.62 -25.13
C GLN A 74 6.04 -3.31 -23.78
N VAL A 75 7.10 -4.12 -23.62
CA VAL A 75 7.42 -4.79 -22.33
C VAL A 75 7.56 -3.77 -21.21
N LYS A 76 8.22 -2.63 -21.45
CA LYS A 76 8.33 -1.55 -20.45
C LYS A 76 6.98 -0.93 -20.10
N VAL A 77 6.10 -0.71 -21.08
CA VAL A 77 4.74 -0.20 -20.84
C VAL A 77 3.93 -1.21 -20.02
N PHE A 78 3.97 -2.50 -20.37
CA PHE A 78 3.30 -3.55 -19.61
C PHE A 78 3.82 -3.65 -18.17
N GLY A 79 5.14 -3.62 -17.99
CA GLY A 79 5.75 -3.60 -16.67
C GLY A 79 5.31 -2.41 -15.83
N LYS A 80 5.09 -1.22 -16.43
CA LYS A 80 4.52 -0.07 -15.70
C LYS A 80 3.06 -0.30 -15.32
N ASN A 81 2.25 -0.79 -16.24
CA ASN A 81 0.82 -1.03 -15.99
C ASN A 81 0.60 -2.08 -14.89
N ILE A 82 1.38 -3.17 -14.90
CA ILE A 82 1.34 -4.20 -13.86
C ILE A 82 1.71 -3.59 -12.49
N ARG A 83 2.76 -2.76 -12.42
CA ARG A 83 3.16 -2.08 -11.18
C ARG A 83 2.05 -1.17 -10.65
N LEU A 84 1.41 -0.38 -11.52
CA LEU A 84 0.31 0.50 -11.13
C LEU A 84 -0.90 -0.28 -10.61
N LEU A 85 -1.35 -1.30 -11.36
CA LEU A 85 -2.49 -2.13 -10.96
C LEU A 85 -2.21 -2.85 -9.63
N ALA A 86 -1.02 -3.46 -9.48
CA ALA A 86 -0.62 -4.12 -8.24
C ALA A 86 -0.50 -3.15 -7.07
N GLN A 87 -0.08 -1.90 -7.32
CA GLN A 87 0.01 -0.86 -6.30
C GLN A 87 -1.37 -0.46 -5.79
N ASP A 88 -2.33 -0.23 -6.69
CA ASP A 88 -3.70 0.12 -6.33
C ASP A 88 -4.35 -0.99 -5.51
N ARG A 89 -4.16 -2.25 -5.94
CA ARG A 89 -4.64 -3.45 -5.22
C ARG A 89 -3.96 -3.62 -3.86
N LEU A 90 -2.66 -3.34 -3.76
CA LEU A 90 -1.94 -3.37 -2.50
C LEU A 90 -2.47 -2.32 -1.52
N LEU A 91 -2.65 -1.08 -1.98
CA LEU A 91 -3.17 -0.01 -1.13
C LEU A 91 -4.61 -0.29 -0.64
N ALA A 92 -5.48 -0.80 -1.52
CA ALA A 92 -6.83 -1.21 -1.14
C ALA A 92 -6.81 -2.38 -0.14
N SER A 93 -6.02 -3.42 -0.39
CA SER A 93 -5.96 -4.58 0.50
C SER A 93 -5.37 -4.26 1.88
N ILE A 94 -4.49 -3.27 1.97
CA ILE A 94 -3.97 -2.76 3.25
C ILE A 94 -5.05 -2.02 4.03
N GLN A 95 -5.88 -1.21 3.36
CA GLN A 95 -7.03 -0.55 3.99
C GLN A 95 -8.03 -1.57 4.54
N GLU A 96 -8.31 -2.63 3.78
CA GLU A 96 -9.19 -3.74 4.17
C GLU A 96 -8.54 -4.70 5.18
N LYS A 97 -7.23 -4.58 5.43
CA LYS A 97 -6.43 -5.51 6.24
C LYS A 97 -6.51 -6.97 5.74
N ASN A 98 -6.74 -7.17 4.44
CA ASN A 98 -6.88 -8.48 3.82
C ASN A 98 -5.51 -9.12 3.55
N GLN A 99 -5.05 -9.99 4.47
CA GLN A 99 -3.72 -10.61 4.40
C GLN A 99 -3.45 -11.38 3.11
N ALA A 100 -4.46 -12.08 2.55
CA ALA A 100 -4.30 -12.86 1.33
C ALA A 100 -4.06 -11.95 0.11
N SER A 101 -4.86 -10.89 -0.02
CA SER A 101 -4.70 -9.91 -1.09
C SER A 101 -3.40 -9.11 -0.98
N ILE A 102 -2.97 -8.77 0.25
CA ILE A 102 -1.65 -8.16 0.49
C ILE A 102 -0.54 -9.11 0.04
N ALA A 103 -0.59 -10.38 0.43
CA ALA A 103 0.41 -11.37 0.07
C ALA A 103 0.52 -11.57 -1.45
N ASN A 104 -0.61 -11.63 -2.15
CA ASN A 104 -0.64 -11.77 -3.61
C ASN A 104 -0.08 -10.52 -4.31
N SER A 105 -0.45 -9.33 -3.84
CA SER A 105 0.07 -8.07 -4.41
C SER A 105 1.57 -7.93 -4.17
N LEU A 106 2.07 -8.28 -2.98
CA LEU A 106 3.51 -8.27 -2.70
C LEU A 106 4.28 -9.29 -3.54
N GLN A 107 3.67 -10.44 -3.87
CA GLN A 107 4.28 -11.43 -4.76
C GLN A 107 4.56 -10.85 -6.16
N VAL A 108 3.64 -10.03 -6.69
CA VAL A 108 3.85 -9.31 -7.95
C VAL A 108 5.11 -8.44 -7.89
N PHE A 109 5.26 -7.67 -6.82
CA PHE A 109 6.43 -6.79 -6.65
C PHE A 109 7.74 -7.54 -6.37
N TYR A 110 7.67 -8.69 -5.69
CA TYR A 110 8.80 -9.60 -5.57
C TYR A 110 9.27 -10.09 -6.95
N ASN A 111 8.35 -10.54 -7.80
CA ASN A 111 8.68 -11.00 -9.15
C ASN A 111 9.27 -9.89 -10.02
N LEU A 112 8.81 -8.64 -9.84
CA LEU A 112 9.34 -7.45 -10.51
C LEU A 112 10.59 -6.85 -9.85
N GLU A 113 11.18 -7.53 -8.86
CA GLU A 113 12.38 -7.08 -8.14
C GLU A 113 12.26 -5.66 -7.55
N SER A 114 11.06 -5.25 -7.17
CA SER A 114 10.73 -3.90 -6.66
C SER A 114 10.01 -3.93 -5.30
N LEU A 115 10.19 -5.04 -4.56
CA LEU A 115 9.56 -5.27 -3.27
C LEU A 115 9.94 -4.22 -2.21
N PRO A 116 11.22 -3.83 -2.04
CA PRO A 116 11.57 -2.82 -1.04
C PRO A 116 10.96 -1.44 -1.34
N GLU A 117 10.96 -1.02 -2.60
CA GLU A 117 10.46 0.27 -3.05
C GLU A 117 8.97 0.40 -2.77
N ILE A 118 8.19 -0.63 -3.10
CA ILE A 118 6.75 -0.58 -2.86
C ILE A 118 6.41 -0.57 -1.38
N ILE A 119 7.15 -1.31 -0.55
CA ILE A 119 6.93 -1.32 0.90
C ILE A 119 7.19 0.07 1.49
N LEU A 120 8.26 0.73 1.08
CA LEU A 120 8.55 2.11 1.48
C LEU A 120 7.43 3.06 1.04
N LEU A 121 6.99 2.97 -0.22
CA LEU A 121 5.92 3.81 -0.76
C LEU A 121 4.61 3.64 0.02
N VAL A 122 4.27 2.41 0.40
CA VAL A 122 3.09 2.09 1.20
C VAL A 122 3.19 2.67 2.61
N VAL A 123 4.34 2.52 3.27
CA VAL A 123 4.57 3.12 4.60
C VAL A 123 4.44 4.64 4.50
N ASP A 124 5.03 5.26 3.48
CA ASP A 124 4.99 6.72 3.28
C ASP A 124 3.59 7.24 2.97
N SER A 125 2.85 6.53 2.13
CA SER A 125 1.44 6.83 1.86
C SER A 125 0.60 6.76 3.15
N THR A 126 0.87 5.76 4.00
CA THR A 126 0.17 5.58 5.28
C THR A 126 0.53 6.67 6.28
N VAL A 127 1.81 7.03 6.41
CA VAL A 127 2.29 8.16 7.22
C VAL A 127 1.65 9.46 6.74
N LYS A 128 1.69 9.74 5.43
CA LYS A 128 1.08 10.94 4.84
C LYS A 128 -0.41 11.04 5.17
N ARG A 129 -1.17 9.95 4.98
CA ARG A 129 -2.60 9.88 5.32
C ARG A 129 -2.82 10.12 6.82
N THR A 130 -1.98 9.55 7.68
CA THR A 130 -2.05 9.74 9.13
C THR A 130 -1.78 11.20 9.50
N VAL A 131 -0.80 11.85 8.88
CA VAL A 131 -0.45 13.25 9.11
C VAL A 131 -1.57 14.18 8.63
N ASP A 132 -2.11 13.96 7.43
CA ASP A 132 -3.19 14.76 6.88
C ASP A 132 -4.47 14.60 7.72
N GLY A 133 -4.80 13.37 8.13
CA GLY A 133 -5.90 13.13 9.06
C GLY A 133 -5.63 13.69 10.46
N SER A 134 -4.36 13.73 10.92
CA SER A 134 -3.98 14.36 12.19
C SER A 134 -4.13 15.88 12.13
N LYS A 135 -3.81 16.52 11.02
CA LYS A 135 -4.05 17.96 10.81
C LYS A 135 -5.53 18.30 10.86
N ALA A 136 -6.37 17.43 10.30
CA ALA A 136 -7.83 17.59 10.33
C ALA A 136 -8.43 17.29 11.71
N ALA A 137 -7.98 16.22 12.38
CA ALA A 137 -8.48 15.84 13.69
C ALA A 137 -8.03 16.84 14.78
N LEU A 138 -6.75 17.23 14.78
CA LEU A 138 -6.18 18.20 15.71
C LEU A 138 -6.42 19.64 15.22
N ASP A 139 -7.68 19.97 14.96
CA ASP A 139 -8.06 21.35 14.65
C ASP A 139 -8.02 22.22 15.92
N ILE A 140 -6.81 22.65 16.28
CA ILE A 140 -6.55 23.52 17.44
C ILE A 140 -7.21 24.89 17.27
N GLU A 141 -7.52 25.31 16.03
CA GLU A 141 -8.19 26.58 15.76
C GLU A 141 -9.66 26.53 16.20
N ALA A 142 -10.34 25.40 15.96
CA ALA A 142 -11.68 25.16 16.50
C ALA A 142 -11.67 25.16 18.04
N VAL A 143 -10.67 24.50 18.66
CA VAL A 143 -10.50 24.50 20.13
C VAL A 143 -10.22 25.91 20.66
N HIS A 144 -9.39 26.68 19.97
CA HIS A 144 -9.05 28.05 20.33
C HIS A 144 -10.27 28.98 20.23
N SER A 145 -11.09 28.80 19.20
CA SER A 145 -12.35 29.55 19.03
C SER A 145 -13.33 29.26 20.15
N LEU A 146 -13.53 27.98 20.51
CA LEU A 146 -14.33 27.57 21.67
C LEU A 146 -13.79 28.16 22.98
N LEU A 147 -12.46 28.19 23.13
CA LEU A 147 -11.82 28.75 24.30
C LEU A 147 -12.03 30.26 24.43
N SER A 148 -11.92 30.98 23.31
CA SER A 148 -12.11 32.42 23.25
C SER A 148 -13.56 32.80 23.57
N GLN A 149 -14.52 32.03 23.07
CA GLN A 149 -15.95 32.20 23.40
C GLN A 149 -16.21 31.95 24.89
N ALA A 150 -15.60 30.92 25.48
CA ALA A 150 -15.73 30.64 26.92
C ALA A 150 -15.11 31.74 27.80
N GLN A 151 -14.06 32.42 27.33
CA GLN A 151 -13.42 33.54 28.06
C GLN A 151 -14.20 34.85 27.99
N GLN A 152 -15.02 35.06 26.96
CA GLN A 152 -15.87 36.26 26.82
C GLN A 152 -17.19 36.17 27.61
N GLY A 153 -17.42 35.07 28.34
CA GLY A 153 -18.69 34.73 28.97
C GLY A 153 -19.02 35.42 30.30
N ASP A 154 -18.94 36.76 30.39
CA ASP A 154 -19.50 37.49 31.55
C ASP A 154 -20.10 38.89 31.28
N THR A 155 -20.49 39.26 30.05
CA THR A 155 -21.14 40.58 29.85
C THR A 155 -22.36 40.65 28.92
N GLY A 156 -22.95 39.55 28.46
CA GLY A 156 -24.15 39.69 27.62
C GLY A 156 -24.92 38.41 27.35
N ALA A 157 -26.05 38.24 28.03
CA ALA A 157 -27.08 37.31 27.62
C ALA A 157 -27.65 37.71 26.26
N GLY A 158 -27.30 36.99 25.19
CA GLY A 158 -27.94 37.23 23.89
C GLY A 158 -27.31 36.49 22.72
N ALA A 159 -27.89 35.34 22.38
CA ALA A 159 -27.89 34.70 21.06
C ALA A 159 -26.54 34.32 20.44
N LEU A 160 -26.32 33.01 20.24
CA LEU A 160 -25.80 32.38 19.01
C LEU A 160 -25.48 30.90 19.31
N GLY A 161 -26.29 29.99 18.78
CA GLY A 161 -26.10 28.54 18.92
C GLY A 161 -26.45 27.83 17.63
N ALA A 162 -25.44 27.59 16.78
CA ALA A 162 -25.43 26.59 15.71
C ALA A 162 -24.06 26.65 15.00
N GLY A 163 -23.20 25.63 15.13
CA GLY A 163 -21.96 25.63 14.32
C GLY A 163 -21.03 24.42 14.42
N VAL A 164 -20.95 23.72 15.56
CA VAL A 164 -19.81 22.78 15.77
C VAL A 164 -20.18 21.29 15.55
N ALA A 165 -21.29 20.98 14.87
CA ALA A 165 -21.72 19.60 14.63
C ALA A 165 -21.41 19.06 13.23
N ALA A 166 -20.61 19.76 12.41
CA ALA A 166 -20.44 19.41 10.99
C ALA A 166 -19.17 18.60 10.63
N ALA A 167 -18.32 18.22 11.59
CA ALA A 167 -17.08 17.50 11.29
C ALA A 167 -17.17 15.95 11.42
N SER A 168 -18.31 15.40 11.87
CA SER A 168 -18.51 13.94 11.96
C SER A 168 -19.60 13.47 10.99
N ALA A 169 -19.35 13.59 9.68
CA ALA A 169 -20.18 12.98 8.65
C ALA A 169 -19.33 12.53 7.46
N MET A 170 -18.49 11.52 7.68
CA MET A 170 -18.05 10.62 6.60
C MET A 170 -18.38 9.19 7.02
N ALA A 171 -19.64 8.82 6.85
CA ALA A 171 -20.10 7.44 6.78
C ALA A 171 -21.10 7.34 5.60
N PRO A 172 -21.02 6.27 4.77
CA PRO A 172 -21.84 6.14 3.58
C PRO A 172 -23.28 5.71 3.91
N MET A 173 -24.14 6.02 2.95
CA MET A 173 -25.60 6.00 2.99
C MET A 173 -26.20 4.63 3.30
N SER A 174 -27.15 4.58 4.22
CA SER A 174 -28.23 3.59 4.18
C SER A 174 -29.57 4.26 4.53
N ALA A 175 -30.54 4.05 3.65
CA ALA A 175 -31.77 4.80 3.55
C ALA A 175 -32.83 4.34 4.56
N THR A 176 -33.47 5.33 5.19
CA THR A 176 -34.90 5.42 5.52
C THR A 176 -35.51 4.41 6.49
N LYS A 177 -35.74 4.85 7.73
CA LYS A 177 -37.11 4.87 8.30
C LYS A 177 -37.23 5.88 9.45
N LYS A 178 -38.13 6.84 9.25
CA LYS A 178 -38.51 7.92 10.17
C LYS A 178 -39.50 7.38 11.21
N PRO A 179 -39.35 7.75 12.50
CA PRO A 179 -40.53 8.01 13.32
C PRO A 179 -40.53 9.46 13.82
N ALA A 180 -41.71 10.06 13.69
CA ALA A 180 -42.07 11.33 14.28
C ALA A 180 -42.37 11.14 15.77
N GLY A 181 -41.83 12.02 16.61
CA GLY A 181 -42.08 12.02 18.05
C GLY A 181 -41.39 13.23 18.69
N ALA A 182 -42.14 14.32 18.81
CA ALA A 182 -41.71 15.57 19.39
C ALA A 182 -41.54 15.43 20.92
N ALA A 183 -40.37 15.83 21.42
CA ALA A 183 -40.21 16.37 22.76
C ALA A 183 -39.17 17.50 22.68
N ALA A 184 -39.66 18.73 22.77
CA ALA A 184 -38.87 19.94 22.80
C ALA A 184 -38.02 19.96 24.08
N ALA A 185 -36.76 19.55 23.97
CA ALA A 185 -35.71 19.87 24.92
C ALA A 185 -35.04 21.17 24.45
N THR A 186 -35.70 22.30 24.69
CA THR A 186 -35.06 23.63 24.75
C THR A 186 -34.17 23.70 26.00
N GLY A 187 -33.12 22.89 26.02
CA GLY A 187 -32.00 23.05 26.95
C GLY A 187 -31.16 24.21 26.44
N GLY A 188 -31.31 25.37 27.07
CA GLY A 188 -30.45 26.52 26.79
C GLY A 188 -28.99 26.10 26.90
N ILE A 189 -28.28 26.15 25.77
CA ILE A 189 -26.82 26.05 25.74
C ILE A 189 -26.33 27.39 26.29
N GLY A 190 -26.30 27.50 27.62
CA GLY A 190 -25.67 28.61 28.32
C GLY A 190 -24.19 28.68 27.97
N ALA A 191 -23.62 29.88 28.16
CA ALA A 191 -22.20 30.22 27.99
C ALA A 191 -21.30 28.99 28.18
N GLY A 192 -20.52 28.66 27.14
CA GLY A 192 -19.83 27.39 27.03
C GLY A 192 -19.04 27.06 28.30
N THR A 193 -19.56 26.16 29.13
CA THR A 193 -18.94 25.85 30.41
C THR A 193 -17.56 25.25 30.15
N VAL A 194 -16.59 25.53 31.02
CA VAL A 194 -15.24 24.92 30.95
C VAL A 194 -15.30 23.38 30.83
N ALA A 195 -16.38 22.75 31.30
CA ALA A 195 -16.67 21.34 31.06
C ALA A 195 -16.86 20.98 29.58
N GLN A 196 -17.60 21.77 28.80
CA GLN A 196 -17.83 21.53 27.36
C GLN A 196 -16.54 21.62 26.56
N VAL A 197 -15.70 22.62 26.80
CA VAL A 197 -14.39 22.74 26.14
C VAL A 197 -13.51 21.53 26.45
N ARG A 198 -13.48 21.08 27.72
CA ARG A 198 -12.72 19.89 28.11
C ARG A 198 -13.22 18.62 27.42
N ASN A 199 -14.55 18.47 27.29
CA ASN A 199 -15.12 17.34 26.57
C ASN A 199 -14.77 17.40 25.07
N ALA A 200 -14.90 18.56 24.43
CA ALA A 200 -14.52 18.74 23.03
C ALA A 200 -13.04 18.39 22.77
N ILE A 201 -12.12 18.83 23.64
CA ILE A 201 -10.70 18.49 23.55
C ILE A 201 -10.48 16.97 23.71
N ARG A 202 -11.21 16.32 24.63
CA ARG A 202 -11.12 14.86 24.82
C ARG A 202 -11.58 14.11 23.58
N GLU A 203 -12.70 14.51 22.98
CA GLU A 203 -13.21 13.89 21.75
C GLU A 203 -12.21 14.05 20.60
N VAL A 204 -11.65 15.25 20.41
CA VAL A 204 -10.59 15.51 19.43
C VAL A 204 -9.38 14.60 19.64
N ALA A 205 -8.91 14.48 20.89
CA ALA A 205 -7.80 13.61 21.23
C ALA A 205 -8.11 12.14 20.91
N HIS A 206 -9.32 11.68 21.24
CA HIS A 206 -9.76 10.31 20.98
C HIS A 206 -9.84 10.01 19.48
N VAL A 207 -10.47 10.88 18.69
CA VAL A 207 -10.58 10.75 17.22
C VAL A 207 -9.19 10.67 16.60
N TRP A 208 -8.27 11.55 17.01
CA TRP A 208 -6.89 11.52 16.55
C TRP A 208 -6.18 10.19 16.88
N THR A 209 -6.29 9.71 18.12
CA THR A 209 -5.67 8.44 18.50
C THR A 209 -6.29 7.23 17.81
N SER A 210 -7.61 7.22 17.58
CA SER A 210 -8.27 6.15 16.83
C SER A 210 -7.77 6.09 15.38
N LEU A 211 -7.55 7.25 14.74
CA LEU A 211 -6.95 7.32 13.41
C LEU A 211 -5.52 6.76 13.41
N VAL A 212 -4.66 7.21 14.32
CA VAL A 212 -3.26 6.76 14.41
C VAL A 212 -3.20 5.25 14.69
N HIS A 213 -4.05 4.76 15.59
CA HIS A 213 -4.18 3.34 15.90
C HIS A 213 -4.55 2.52 14.66
N GLU A 214 -5.57 2.96 13.91
CA GLU A 214 -6.03 2.27 12.71
C GLU A 214 -4.92 2.16 11.65
N MET A 215 -4.19 3.25 11.42
CA MET A 215 -3.06 3.27 10.47
C MET A 215 -1.89 2.39 10.95
N ALA A 216 -1.60 2.39 12.26
CA ALA A 216 -0.59 1.50 12.84
C ALA A 216 -0.96 0.02 12.68
N LEU A 217 -2.24 -0.34 12.81
CA LEU A 217 -2.72 -1.70 12.56
C LEU A 217 -2.53 -2.13 11.11
N GLN A 218 -2.76 -1.24 10.15
CA GLN A 218 -2.53 -1.52 8.73
C GLN A 218 -1.07 -1.86 8.45
N ILE A 219 -0.13 -1.08 9.00
CA ILE A 219 1.32 -1.37 8.90
C ILE A 219 1.70 -2.65 9.64
N HIS A 220 1.11 -2.91 10.81
CA HIS A 220 1.35 -4.16 11.54
C HIS A 220 0.94 -5.39 10.72
N VAL A 221 -0.25 -5.36 10.09
CA VAL A 221 -0.71 -6.44 9.20
C VAL A 221 0.25 -6.62 8.03
N LEU A 222 0.67 -5.54 7.38
CA LEU A 222 1.67 -5.59 6.31
C LEU A 222 2.98 -6.24 6.78
N GLN A 223 3.52 -5.81 7.92
CA GLN A 223 4.73 -6.36 8.52
C GLN A 223 4.62 -7.86 8.74
N ARG A 224 3.46 -8.33 9.24
CA ARG A 224 3.21 -9.76 9.46
C ARG A 224 3.17 -10.56 8.17
N VAL A 225 2.53 -10.03 7.13
CA VAL A 225 2.48 -10.70 5.83
C VAL A 225 3.90 -10.80 5.26
N VAL A 226 4.68 -9.72 5.28
CA VAL A 226 6.08 -9.71 4.83
C VAL A 226 6.94 -10.70 5.63
N ALA A 227 6.75 -10.80 6.95
CA ALA A 227 7.51 -11.70 7.80
C ALA A 227 7.21 -13.19 7.54
N LYS A 228 5.96 -13.51 7.16
CA LYS A 228 5.50 -14.90 6.93
C LYS A 228 5.63 -15.35 5.48
N LYS A 229 5.61 -14.43 4.52
CA LYS A 229 5.55 -14.76 3.10
C LYS A 229 6.90 -15.25 2.60
N GLU A 230 6.83 -16.35 1.86
CA GLU A 230 7.93 -16.97 1.16
C GLU A 230 7.53 -17.14 -0.31
N ASP A 231 8.49 -16.94 -1.20
CA ASP A 231 8.29 -17.20 -2.62
C ASP A 231 8.13 -18.72 -2.85
N PRO A 232 7.04 -19.18 -3.48
CA PRO A 232 6.77 -20.61 -3.63
C PRO A 232 7.76 -21.33 -4.57
N ALA A 233 8.47 -20.61 -5.44
CA ALA A 233 9.39 -21.21 -6.41
C ALA A 233 10.84 -21.22 -5.91
N ALA A 234 11.29 -20.12 -5.31
CA ALA A 234 12.66 -19.94 -4.83
C ALA A 234 12.84 -20.32 -3.35
N HIS A 235 11.76 -20.51 -2.60
CA HIS A 235 11.78 -20.67 -1.14
C HIS A 235 12.50 -19.53 -0.41
N GLU A 236 12.56 -18.35 -1.03
CA GLU A 236 13.18 -17.16 -0.46
C GLU A 236 12.13 -16.35 0.30
N LYS A 237 12.42 -16.06 1.57
CA LYS A 237 11.58 -15.20 2.41
C LYS A 237 11.71 -13.75 1.97
N PHE A 238 10.60 -13.01 2.02
CA PHE A 238 10.60 -11.58 1.68
C PHE A 238 11.52 -10.77 2.60
N THR A 239 11.64 -11.18 3.86
CA THR A 239 12.59 -10.57 4.82
C THR A 239 14.05 -10.70 4.37
N SER A 240 14.44 -11.82 3.76
CA SER A 240 15.80 -12.00 3.21
C SER A 240 16.08 -11.02 2.08
N VAL A 241 15.09 -10.78 1.20
CA VAL A 241 15.21 -9.78 0.13
C VAL A 241 15.46 -8.38 0.71
N LEU A 242 14.71 -8.01 1.75
CA LEU A 242 14.88 -6.73 2.43
C LEU A 242 16.26 -6.61 3.11
N GLN A 243 16.76 -7.70 3.72
CA GLN A 243 18.10 -7.73 4.32
C GLN A 243 19.21 -7.49 3.30
N ARG A 244 19.08 -8.04 2.07
CA ARG A 244 20.06 -7.81 0.99
C ARG A 244 20.19 -6.33 0.62
N LEU A 245 19.09 -5.57 0.68
CA LEU A 245 19.12 -4.12 0.45
C LEU A 245 19.92 -3.39 1.54
N GLY A 246 19.74 -3.76 2.81
CA GLY A 246 20.47 -3.17 3.93
C GLY A 246 21.96 -3.45 3.93
N ALA A 247 22.37 -4.59 3.38
CA ALA A 247 23.77 -5.01 3.30
C ALA A 247 24.64 -4.20 2.30
N GLY A 248 24.09 -3.17 1.67
CA GLY A 248 24.88 -2.25 0.84
C GLY A 248 25.00 -2.66 -0.63
N LYS A 249 24.24 -3.66 -1.11
CA LYS A 249 23.88 -3.72 -2.53
C LYS A 249 22.83 -2.65 -2.79
N SER A 250 23.25 -1.39 -2.71
CA SER A 250 22.46 -0.29 -3.22
C SER A 250 22.10 -0.63 -4.66
N LEU A 251 20.82 -0.52 -5.03
CA LEU A 251 20.30 -0.65 -6.40
C LEU A 251 20.79 0.51 -7.30
N SER A 252 21.98 1.06 -7.01
CA SER A 252 22.64 2.21 -7.62
C SER A 252 23.10 1.99 -9.06
N GLY A 253 22.55 0.99 -9.76
CA GLY A 253 22.87 0.73 -11.17
C GLY A 253 22.27 1.74 -12.16
N ALA A 254 21.32 2.60 -11.77
CA ALA A 254 20.51 3.33 -12.77
C ALA A 254 20.43 4.86 -12.66
N GLN A 255 20.95 5.53 -11.61
CA GLN A 255 20.75 6.98 -11.47
C GLN A 255 21.94 7.72 -10.81
N SER A 256 23.10 7.74 -11.47
CA SER A 256 24.20 8.63 -11.08
C SER A 256 24.70 9.43 -12.28
N HIS A 257 24.00 10.53 -12.59
CA HIS A 257 24.63 11.65 -13.27
C HIS A 257 24.03 12.99 -12.82
N HIS A 258 24.93 13.84 -12.31
CA HIS A 258 24.75 15.26 -11.95
C HIS A 258 23.95 15.60 -10.69
N GLN A 259 24.66 15.72 -9.55
CA GLN A 259 24.33 16.79 -8.59
C GLN A 259 25.56 17.30 -7.85
N LYS A 260 25.93 18.56 -8.16
CA LYS A 260 27.10 19.26 -7.64
C LYS A 260 26.68 20.10 -6.42
N SER A 261 27.18 19.68 -5.26
CA SER A 261 27.38 20.41 -4.00
C SER A 261 26.74 21.80 -3.82
N HIS A 262 25.73 21.87 -2.93
CA HIS A 262 25.60 22.96 -1.95
C HIS A 262 24.89 22.47 -0.67
N HIS A 263 25.35 22.98 0.47
CA HIS A 263 25.01 22.61 1.86
C HIS A 263 23.53 22.34 2.18
N HIS A 264 23.23 21.13 2.69
CA HIS A 264 22.35 20.88 3.86
C HIS A 264 22.57 19.43 4.36
N HIS A 265 23.03 19.28 5.62
CA HIS A 265 23.51 18.00 6.20
C HIS A 265 22.52 17.11 7.01
N PRO A 266 21.19 17.35 7.12
CA PRO A 266 20.31 16.46 7.90
C PRO A 266 19.79 15.22 7.13
N HIS A 267 19.77 15.23 5.79
CA HIS A 267 19.11 14.15 5.03
C HIS A 267 19.83 12.80 5.05
N HIS A 268 21.16 12.77 5.27
CA HIS A 268 21.93 11.52 5.19
C HIS A 268 21.64 10.58 6.38
N GLN A 269 21.38 11.12 7.56
CA GLN A 269 21.12 10.31 8.75
C GLN A 269 19.76 9.60 8.68
N GLN A 270 18.73 10.27 8.13
CA GLN A 270 17.38 9.71 8.00
C GLN A 270 17.30 8.56 6.96
N GLN A 271 18.14 8.61 5.91
CA GLN A 271 18.23 7.52 4.94
C GLN A 271 18.88 6.27 5.55
N GLN A 272 19.90 6.44 6.39
CA GLN A 272 20.54 5.31 7.08
C GLN A 272 19.59 4.62 8.06
N THR A 273 18.83 5.39 8.86
CA THR A 273 17.83 4.81 9.77
C THR A 273 16.75 4.07 8.99
N THR A 274 16.22 4.67 7.93
CA THR A 274 15.23 4.03 7.03
C THR A 274 15.73 2.68 6.51
N ASN A 275 16.92 2.64 5.90
CA ASN A 275 17.46 1.43 5.31
C ASN A 275 17.75 0.35 6.37
N SER A 276 18.16 0.75 7.58
CA SER A 276 18.38 -0.19 8.68
C SER A 276 17.09 -0.82 9.21
N LEU A 277 16.01 -0.03 9.33
CA LEU A 277 14.72 -0.52 9.82
C LEU A 277 14.03 -1.40 8.76
N LEU A 278 14.08 -0.96 7.50
CA LEU A 278 13.54 -1.73 6.38
C LEU A 278 14.25 -3.07 6.21
N SER A 279 15.58 -3.08 6.27
CA SER A 279 16.35 -4.32 6.12
C SER A 279 16.13 -5.32 7.24
N ARG A 280 15.76 -4.85 8.43
CA ARG A 280 15.33 -5.71 9.55
C ARG A 280 13.86 -6.15 9.46
N GLY A 281 13.11 -5.65 8.48
CA GLY A 281 11.68 -5.90 8.36
C GLY A 281 10.83 -5.23 9.46
N LEU A 282 11.36 -4.18 10.11
CA LEU A 282 10.69 -3.47 11.21
C LEU A 282 9.85 -2.30 10.67
N LEU A 283 8.83 -2.64 9.89
CA LEU A 283 7.99 -1.66 9.19
C LEU A 283 7.19 -0.76 10.16
N LEU A 284 6.76 -1.31 11.28
CA LEU A 284 6.03 -0.55 12.30
C LEU A 284 6.94 0.48 12.99
N GLU A 285 8.20 0.13 13.28
CA GLU A 285 9.18 1.09 13.82
C GLU A 285 9.48 2.19 12.79
N LEU A 286 9.60 1.82 11.52
CA LEU A 286 9.78 2.78 10.43
C LEU A 286 8.60 3.75 10.32
N PHE A 287 7.37 3.23 10.42
CA PHE A 287 6.16 4.05 10.45
C PHE A 287 6.18 5.04 11.62
N TRP A 288 6.45 4.58 12.84
CA TRP A 288 6.49 5.46 14.01
C TRP A 288 7.58 6.52 13.93
N HIS A 289 8.76 6.17 13.42
CA HIS A 289 9.85 7.12 13.22
C HIS A 289 9.44 8.24 12.25
N ARG A 290 8.93 7.88 11.06
CA ARG A 290 8.50 8.86 10.05
C ARG A 290 7.28 9.67 10.50
N LEU A 291 6.34 9.03 11.20
CA LEU A 291 5.18 9.72 11.75
C LEU A 291 5.60 10.72 12.83
N ALA A 292 6.53 10.37 13.72
CA ALA A 292 7.02 11.28 14.75
C ALA A 292 7.71 12.50 14.13
N ASP A 293 8.58 12.30 13.14
CA ASP A 293 9.24 13.40 12.43
C ASP A 293 8.21 14.34 11.78
N ALA A 294 7.23 13.79 11.04
CA ALA A 294 6.22 14.60 10.36
C ALA A 294 5.23 15.28 11.33
N LEU A 295 4.84 14.61 12.43
CA LEU A 295 3.98 15.22 13.45
C LEU A 295 4.72 16.29 14.26
N GLN A 296 6.03 16.19 14.43
CA GLN A 296 6.83 17.23 15.08
C GLN A 296 6.76 18.55 14.31
N GLU A 297 6.80 18.51 12.98
CA GLU A 297 6.61 19.69 12.13
C GLU A 297 5.22 20.29 12.32
N VAL A 298 4.17 19.47 12.23
CA VAL A 298 2.78 19.91 12.45
C VAL A 298 2.58 20.50 13.85
N ALA A 299 3.17 19.88 14.87
CA ALA A 299 3.11 20.35 16.24
C ALA A 299 3.82 21.69 16.40
N ASN A 300 5.01 21.86 15.82
CA ASN A 300 5.76 23.11 15.86
C ASN A 300 4.96 24.27 15.25
N ASP A 301 4.32 24.03 14.09
CA ASP A 301 3.50 25.04 13.42
C ASP A 301 2.28 25.44 14.27
N LYS A 302 1.57 24.45 14.80
CA LYS A 302 0.36 24.69 15.60
C LYS A 302 0.66 25.30 16.97
N VAL A 303 1.74 24.89 17.64
CA VAL A 303 2.17 25.44 18.94
C VAL A 303 2.60 26.90 18.80
N ARG A 304 3.26 27.27 17.70
CA ARG A 304 3.60 28.67 17.39
C ARG A 304 2.36 29.51 17.12
N ALA A 305 1.38 28.98 16.40
CA ALA A 305 0.15 29.69 16.07
C ALA A 305 -0.82 29.84 17.26
N PHE A 306 -0.97 28.81 18.10
CA PHE A 306 -2.02 28.72 19.13
C PHE A 306 -1.51 28.24 20.49
N THR A 307 -0.43 28.84 20.99
CA THR A 307 0.29 28.37 22.20
C THR A 307 -0.64 28.06 23.38
N ALA A 308 -1.56 28.96 23.73
CA ALA A 308 -2.46 28.78 24.87
C ALA A 308 -3.44 27.60 24.70
N ALA A 309 -3.97 27.40 23.49
CA ALA A 309 -4.86 26.27 23.20
C ALA A 309 -4.08 24.95 23.17
N SER A 310 -2.90 24.93 22.56
CA SER A 310 -2.01 23.77 22.53
C SER A 310 -1.60 23.31 23.94
N THR A 311 -1.23 24.23 24.84
CA THR A 311 -0.88 23.89 26.24
C THR A 311 -2.06 23.25 26.97
N ARG A 312 -3.30 23.71 26.71
CA ARG A 312 -4.50 23.13 27.33
C ARG A 312 -4.90 21.79 26.73
N ALA A 313 -4.68 21.58 25.43
CA ALA A 313 -4.99 20.32 24.75
C ALA A 313 -3.97 19.21 25.05
N TYR A 314 -2.71 19.57 25.26
CA TYR A 314 -1.60 18.63 25.41
C TYR A 314 -1.83 17.50 26.45
N PRO A 315 -2.32 17.74 27.68
CA PRO A 315 -2.54 16.65 28.65
C PRO A 315 -3.54 15.60 28.17
N TYR A 316 -4.56 16.00 27.41
CA TYR A 316 -5.58 15.10 26.87
C TYR A 316 -5.03 14.28 25.71
N ILE A 317 -4.33 14.93 24.78
CA ILE A 317 -3.64 14.28 23.65
C ILE A 317 -2.61 13.28 24.18
N ARG A 318 -1.79 13.68 25.15
CA ARG A 318 -0.80 12.80 25.78
C ARG A 318 -1.45 11.59 26.45
N ARG A 319 -2.52 11.79 27.22
CA ARG A 319 -3.22 10.70 27.90
C ARG A 319 -3.79 9.71 26.89
N ALA A 320 -4.51 10.20 25.88
CA ALA A 320 -5.07 9.35 24.82
C ALA A 320 -3.96 8.58 24.08
N ALA A 321 -2.83 9.24 23.77
CA ALA A 321 -1.70 8.59 23.11
C ALA A 321 -1.09 7.46 23.97
N VAL A 322 -0.98 7.67 25.28
CA VAL A 322 -0.48 6.63 26.20
C VAL A 322 -1.43 5.44 26.25
N GLU A 323 -2.74 5.68 26.36
CA GLU A 323 -3.78 4.63 26.36
C GLU A 323 -3.71 3.83 25.04
N MET A 324 -3.66 4.53 23.88
CA MET A 324 -3.49 3.90 22.56
C MET A 324 -2.20 3.05 22.45
N LEU A 325 -1.08 3.53 22.98
CA LEU A 325 0.19 2.80 22.94
C LEU A 325 0.18 1.57 23.85
N GLN A 326 -0.54 1.62 24.97
CA GLN A 326 -0.76 0.46 25.84
C GLN A 326 -1.60 -0.60 25.13
N ASP A 327 -2.64 -0.18 24.42
CA ASP A 327 -3.46 -1.07 23.61
C ASP A 327 -2.62 -1.75 22.53
N LEU A 328 -1.84 -0.99 21.77
CA LEU A 328 -0.94 -1.54 20.74
C LEU A 328 0.12 -2.50 21.32
N ARG A 329 0.64 -2.22 22.52
CA ARG A 329 1.59 -3.12 23.19
C ARG A 329 0.94 -4.49 23.46
N GLY A 330 -0.30 -4.51 23.95
CA GLY A 330 -1.02 -5.75 24.21
C GLY A 330 -1.13 -6.66 22.98
N TRP A 331 -1.21 -6.07 21.78
CA TRP A 331 -1.26 -6.84 20.53
C TRP A 331 0.08 -7.51 20.22
N THR A 332 1.18 -6.79 20.40
CA THR A 332 2.53 -7.33 20.15
C THR A 332 2.93 -8.43 21.12
N GLU A 333 2.46 -8.37 22.37
CA GLU A 333 2.73 -9.38 23.40
C GLU A 333 1.90 -10.65 23.20
N THR A 334 0.61 -10.50 22.89
CA THR A 334 -0.29 -11.62 22.59
C THR A 334 0.26 -12.49 21.45
N GLU A 335 0.87 -11.87 20.44
CA GLU A 335 1.47 -12.59 19.32
C GLU A 335 2.73 -13.38 19.71
N LYS A 336 3.59 -12.84 20.57
CA LYS A 336 4.76 -13.57 21.08
C LYS A 336 4.33 -14.80 21.88
N GLY A 337 3.28 -14.67 22.68
CA GLY A 337 2.69 -15.79 23.44
C GLY A 337 2.08 -16.87 22.55
N ALA A 338 1.31 -16.48 21.52
CA ALA A 338 0.69 -17.42 20.59
C ALA A 338 1.73 -18.15 19.71
N SER A 339 2.87 -17.53 19.43
CA SER A 339 3.96 -18.12 18.64
C SER A 339 4.76 -19.17 19.44
N GLY A 340 4.86 -19.00 20.76
CA GLY A 340 5.57 -19.93 21.66
C GLY A 340 4.86 -21.27 21.90
N LEU A 341 3.54 -21.33 21.71
CA LEU A 341 2.75 -22.55 21.87
C LEU A 341 2.46 -23.30 20.55
N ARG A 342 2.80 -22.70 19.40
CA ARG A 342 2.62 -23.30 18.06
C ARG A 342 3.75 -24.25 17.63
N GLY A 343 4.50 -24.80 18.60
CA GLY A 343 5.28 -26.02 18.43
C GLY A 343 4.44 -27.30 18.54
N MET A 344 3.18 -27.20 18.99
CA MET A 344 2.20 -28.29 18.84
C MET A 344 1.47 -28.11 17.51
N SER A 345 1.79 -29.01 16.58
CA SER A 345 1.18 -29.20 15.27
C SER A 345 -0.35 -29.21 15.33
N LEU A 346 -0.97 -28.03 15.26
CA LEU A 346 -2.31 -27.86 14.72
C LEU A 346 -2.18 -27.82 13.20
N ARG A 347 -2.23 -29.01 12.58
CA ARG A 347 -2.78 -29.14 11.24
C ARG A 347 -4.19 -28.54 11.30
N ASP A 348 -4.39 -27.37 10.69
CA ASP A 348 -5.72 -26.86 10.35
C ASP A 348 -6.31 -27.82 9.29
N PRO A 349 -7.41 -28.55 9.54
CA PRO A 349 -7.93 -29.54 8.59
C PRO A 349 -8.75 -28.92 7.44
N LEU A 350 -8.44 -27.70 6.98
CA LEU A 350 -9.33 -27.03 6.01
C LEU A 350 -8.69 -26.07 5.00
N VAL A 351 -7.39 -26.21 4.66
CA VAL A 351 -6.77 -25.42 3.57
C VAL A 351 -5.86 -26.24 2.63
N ASP A 352 -5.82 -27.58 2.74
CA ASP A 352 -5.00 -28.43 1.86
C ASP A 352 -5.74 -28.86 0.58
N ASP A 353 -6.23 -27.91 -0.24
CA ASP A 353 -6.80 -28.27 -1.56
C ASP A 353 -6.53 -27.26 -2.70
N PHE A 354 -5.44 -26.49 -2.63
CA PHE A 354 -5.06 -25.57 -3.72
C PHE A 354 -3.65 -25.78 -4.29
N SER A 355 -3.06 -26.97 -4.15
CA SER A 355 -1.80 -27.30 -4.82
C SER A 355 -1.70 -28.77 -5.20
N SER A 356 -2.48 -29.19 -6.20
CA SER A 356 -2.14 -30.29 -7.11
C SER A 356 -3.12 -30.32 -8.29
N ALA A 357 -2.87 -29.51 -9.32
CA ALA A 357 -3.32 -29.84 -10.66
C ALA A 357 -2.08 -30.24 -11.44
N GLY A 358 -1.79 -31.54 -11.42
CA GLY A 358 -0.78 -32.17 -12.26
C GLY A 358 -1.12 -31.96 -13.73
N ILE A 359 -0.11 -31.53 -14.48
CA ILE A 359 -0.07 -31.61 -15.93
C ILE A 359 0.44 -33.02 -16.22
N ASP A 360 -0.46 -33.97 -16.40
CA ASP A 360 -0.17 -35.22 -17.10
C ASP A 360 -0.79 -35.14 -18.49
N GLY A 361 0.02 -35.48 -19.49
CA GLY A 361 -0.33 -35.39 -20.89
C GLY A 361 -0.87 -36.70 -21.48
N ALA A 362 -1.39 -36.51 -22.69
CA ALA A 362 -1.57 -37.47 -23.79
C ALA A 362 -2.71 -38.50 -23.71
N GLU A 363 -3.68 -38.32 -24.61
CA GLU A 363 -4.35 -39.29 -25.52
C GLU A 363 -5.28 -38.43 -26.40
N VAL A 364 -5.02 -38.19 -27.70
CA VAL A 364 -5.33 -39.00 -28.90
C VAL A 364 -6.70 -39.67 -28.87
N GLU A 365 -7.50 -39.36 -29.91
CA GLU A 365 -8.83 -39.84 -30.35
C GLU A 365 -9.86 -38.68 -30.32
N ASP A 366 -10.72 -38.47 -31.30
CA ASP A 366 -10.79 -39.01 -32.64
C ASP A 366 -11.60 -38.02 -33.50
N PHE A 367 -11.47 -38.22 -34.80
CA PHE A 367 -12.20 -37.57 -35.86
C PHE A 367 -13.69 -37.91 -35.76
N ASP A 368 -14.60 -36.92 -35.72
CA ASP A 368 -15.88 -37.06 -36.40
C ASP A 368 -16.51 -35.71 -36.79
N ASP A 369 -17.05 -35.78 -37.99
CA ASP A 369 -17.71 -34.82 -38.83
C ASP A 369 -19.17 -34.65 -38.37
N GLU A 370 -19.66 -33.41 -38.23
CA GLU A 370 -21.03 -33.10 -38.66
C GLU A 370 -21.27 -31.58 -38.74
N SER A 371 -21.41 -31.13 -39.97
CA SER A 371 -22.17 -29.95 -40.39
C SER A 371 -23.55 -29.88 -39.72
N ASN A 372 -24.01 -28.70 -39.29
CA ASN A 372 -25.25 -28.07 -39.82
C ASN A 372 -25.56 -26.70 -39.17
N GLY A 373 -26.15 -25.81 -39.98
CA GLY A 373 -27.26 -24.95 -39.52
C GLY A 373 -26.92 -23.56 -38.99
N GLY A 374 -26.93 -22.57 -39.88
CA GLY A 374 -26.82 -21.16 -39.51
C GLY A 374 -28.06 -20.55 -38.83
N SER A 375 -27.93 -19.29 -38.39
CA SER A 375 -29.00 -18.31 -38.42
C SER A 375 -28.46 -16.91 -38.10
N ASN A 376 -28.98 -15.95 -38.86
CA ASN A 376 -28.83 -14.51 -38.73
C ASN A 376 -29.08 -13.97 -37.31
N GLY A 377 -28.38 -12.88 -36.98
CA GLY A 377 -28.63 -12.06 -35.81
C GLY A 377 -27.95 -10.69 -35.92
N SER A 378 -28.54 -9.81 -36.72
CA SER A 378 -28.24 -8.38 -36.79
C SER A 378 -28.41 -7.72 -35.42
N GLY A 379 -27.37 -7.04 -34.93
CA GLY A 379 -27.40 -6.29 -33.67
C GLY A 379 -26.49 -5.07 -33.72
N THR A 380 -27.07 -3.94 -34.12
CA THR A 380 -26.52 -2.59 -34.11
C THR A 380 -26.30 -2.06 -32.68
N GLY A 381 -25.16 -1.39 -32.45
CA GLY A 381 -24.88 -0.50 -31.31
C GLY A 381 -23.37 -0.34 -31.15
N GLY A 382 -22.72 0.74 -31.61
CA GLY A 382 -22.81 2.08 -31.01
C GLY A 382 -22.17 2.03 -29.62
N GLY A 383 -20.88 2.29 -29.39
CA GLY A 383 -20.10 3.46 -29.79
C GLY A 383 -19.79 4.27 -28.53
N MET A 384 -18.54 4.26 -28.07
CA MET A 384 -17.84 5.33 -27.29
C MET A 384 -16.63 4.73 -26.56
N PHE A 385 -15.45 4.86 -27.18
CA PHE A 385 -14.17 4.86 -26.49
C PHE A 385 -13.56 6.26 -26.70
N GLY A 386 -13.65 7.12 -25.70
CA GLY A 386 -12.72 8.24 -25.50
C GLY A 386 -11.59 7.71 -24.62
N SER A 387 -10.34 7.68 -25.09
CA SER A 387 -9.40 8.81 -25.07
C SER A 387 -9.34 9.51 -23.73
N LEU A 388 -8.33 9.14 -22.92
CA LEU A 388 -7.62 9.94 -21.91
C LEU A 388 -6.32 9.14 -21.64
N LEU A 389 -5.22 9.56 -22.28
CA LEU A 389 -4.12 10.35 -21.70
C LEU A 389 -3.29 9.58 -20.66
#